data_AF-A0AB37SXD6-F1
#
_entry.id   AF-A0AB37SXD6-F1
#
_cell.length_a   1.000
_cell.length_b   1.000
_cell.length_c   1.000
_cell.angle_alpha   90.00
_cell.angle_beta   90.00
_cell.angle_gamma   90.00
#
_symmetry.space_group_name_H-M   'P 1'
#
loop_
_entity.id
_entity.type
_entity.pdbx_description
1 polymer ?
#
loop_
_entity_poly.entity_id
_entity_poly.type
_entity_poly.pdbx_seq_one_letter_code
_entity_poly.pdbx_strand_id
1 'polypeptide(L)'
;MYSLQAVIVTESARGELLDSVQGACLVALGQHLSLLPLTEVPADAGVPGFGEFWTAPAGFDRLLAECSRRGAVAYVEAEYFGGTGTQSAQVWDSGETVFGPQHQAEGESGGSPISQALRWLGVVKGDHFDEFDAVGLGRHRDTDDWLLA
;
A
#
# COMPACT_ATOMS: atom_id res chain seq x y z
N MET A 1 -7.20 -7.08 16.36
CA MET A 1 -6.01 -6.62 15.62
C MET A 1 -6.49 -5.83 14.42
N TYR A 2 -5.61 -5.05 13.80
CA TYR A 2 -5.68 -4.71 12.38
C TYR A 2 -4.32 -5.09 11.78
N SER A 3 -4.33 -5.75 10.63
CA SER A 3 -3.16 -6.12 9.85
C SER A 3 -3.41 -5.75 8.40
N LEU A 4 -2.44 -5.11 7.75
CA LEU A 4 -2.43 -4.88 6.32
C LEU A 4 -1.00 -4.97 5.79
N GLN A 5 -0.78 -5.81 4.78
CA GLN A 5 0.37 -5.76 3.90
C GLN A 5 -0.14 -5.71 2.45
N ALA A 6 0.10 -4.61 1.72
CA ALA A 6 -0.50 -4.43 0.40
C ALA A 6 0.28 -3.50 -0.53
N VAL A 7 0.06 -3.70 -1.84
CA VAL A 7 0.33 -2.70 -2.87
C VAL A 7 -0.98 -1.98 -3.21
N ILE A 8 -0.98 -0.66 -3.27
CA ILE A 8 -2.13 0.15 -3.71
C ILE A 8 -1.74 0.87 -5.00
N VAL A 9 -2.57 0.86 -6.04
CA VAL A 9 -2.21 1.42 -7.36
C VAL A 9 -3.30 2.29 -7.98
N THR A 10 -2.89 3.27 -8.76
CA THR A 10 -3.80 4.01 -9.64
C THR A 10 -4.37 3.12 -10.75
N GLU A 11 -5.55 3.48 -11.29
CA GLU A 11 -6.21 2.73 -12.37
C GLU A 11 -5.28 2.44 -13.56
N SER A 12 -4.44 3.40 -13.93
CA SER A 12 -3.44 3.30 -15.01
C SER A 12 -2.37 2.23 -14.79
N ALA A 13 -1.98 1.97 -13.54
CA ALA A 13 -0.93 1.01 -13.18
C ALA A 13 -1.44 -0.41 -12.90
N ARG A 14 -2.77 -0.63 -12.88
CA ARG A 14 -3.40 -1.94 -12.64
C ARG A 14 -2.88 -3.04 -13.56
N GLY A 15 -2.75 -2.75 -14.85
CA GLY A 15 -2.32 -3.73 -15.86
C GLY A 15 -0.88 -4.19 -15.63
N GLU A 16 0.05 -3.23 -15.53
CA GLU A 16 1.48 -3.51 -15.35
C GLU A 16 1.75 -4.32 -14.07
N LEU A 17 1.01 -4.07 -12.98
CA LEU A 17 1.13 -4.85 -11.75
C LEU A 17 0.60 -6.29 -11.89
N LEU A 18 -0.54 -6.48 -12.58
CA LEU A 18 -1.09 -7.81 -12.85
C LEU A 18 -0.20 -8.64 -13.78
N ASP A 19 0.43 -8.00 -14.77
CA ASP A 19 1.39 -8.64 -15.67
C ASP A 19 2.75 -8.93 -14.98
N SER A 20 3.13 -8.11 -13.98
CA SER A 20 4.40 -8.25 -13.25
C SER A 20 4.36 -9.21 -12.06
N VAL A 21 3.19 -9.43 -11.44
CA VAL A 21 3.05 -10.24 -10.21
C VAL A 21 2.18 -11.46 -10.48
N GLN A 22 2.82 -12.63 -10.64
CA GLN A 22 2.12 -13.89 -10.93
C GLN A 22 1.09 -14.22 -9.85
N GLY A 23 -0.18 -14.37 -10.26
CA GLY A 23 -1.28 -14.71 -9.35
C GLY A 23 -1.92 -13.51 -8.64
N ALA A 24 -1.51 -12.27 -8.94
CA ALA A 24 -2.07 -11.08 -8.31
C ALA A 24 -3.59 -10.94 -8.50
N CYS A 25 -4.28 -10.62 -7.40
CA CYS A 25 -5.70 -10.30 -7.38
C CYS A 25 -5.90 -8.83 -6.93
N LEU A 26 -6.47 -8.00 -7.81
CA LEU A 26 -6.66 -6.56 -7.54
C LEU A 26 -8.08 -6.21 -7.11
N VAL A 27 -8.27 -6.07 -5.81
CA VAL A 27 -9.51 -5.64 -5.16
C VAL A 27 -9.79 -4.15 -5.44
N ALA A 28 -11.06 -3.77 -5.48
CA ALA A 28 -11.47 -2.38 -5.63
C ALA A 28 -11.49 -1.63 -4.28
N LEU A 29 -10.92 -0.42 -4.27
CA LEU A 29 -11.05 0.60 -3.24
C LEU A 29 -11.95 1.75 -3.74
N GLY A 30 -12.12 2.78 -2.92
CA GLY A 30 -12.61 4.08 -3.39
C GLY A 30 -11.60 4.77 -4.31
N GLN A 31 -12.09 5.79 -5.03
CA GLN A 31 -11.26 6.76 -5.77
C GLN A 31 -10.26 6.14 -6.79
N HIS A 32 -10.72 5.15 -7.57
CA HIS A 32 -10.00 4.56 -8.71
C HIS A 32 -8.72 3.76 -8.37
N LEU A 33 -8.59 3.33 -7.11
CA LEU A 33 -7.67 2.27 -6.66
C LEU A 33 -8.53 0.98 -6.47
N SER A 34 -8.13 -0.30 -6.58
CA SER A 34 -6.85 -1.01 -6.72
C SER A 34 -6.03 -1.19 -5.44
N LEU A 35 -6.24 -2.33 -4.79
CA LEU A 35 -5.40 -2.90 -3.75
C LEU A 35 -5.06 -4.36 -4.10
N LEU A 36 -3.78 -4.72 -4.01
CA LEU A 36 -3.26 -6.08 -4.06
C LEU A 36 -2.84 -6.48 -2.64
N PRO A 37 -3.56 -7.40 -1.96
CA PRO A 37 -3.13 -7.94 -0.68
C PRO A 37 -1.90 -8.85 -0.89
N LEU A 38 -0.92 -8.79 0.01
CA LEU A 38 0.19 -9.74 0.06
C LEU A 38 -0.04 -10.73 1.22
N THR A 39 -0.93 -11.70 0.99
CA THR A 39 -1.23 -12.78 1.95
C THR A 39 -0.09 -13.80 2.06
N GLU A 40 0.66 -13.98 0.97
CA GLU A 40 1.89 -14.78 0.92
C GLU A 40 3.00 -13.94 0.28
N VAL A 41 4.23 -14.03 0.81
CA VAL A 41 5.41 -13.41 0.19
C VAL A 41 5.65 -14.08 -1.17
N PRO A 42 5.72 -13.33 -2.29
CA PRO A 42 5.93 -13.93 -3.61
C PRO A 42 7.24 -14.72 -3.65
N ALA A 43 7.23 -15.95 -4.18
CA ALA A 43 8.32 -16.91 -4.00
C ALA A 43 9.69 -16.48 -4.58
N ASP A 44 9.69 -15.65 -5.63
CA ASP A 44 10.90 -15.07 -6.22
C ASP A 44 11.40 -13.81 -5.50
N ALA A 45 10.60 -13.27 -4.59
CA ALA A 45 10.90 -12.06 -3.85
C ALA A 45 11.65 -12.41 -2.56
N GLY A 46 12.83 -11.83 -2.39
CA GLY A 46 13.82 -12.34 -1.43
C GLY A 46 13.47 -12.09 0.03
N VAL A 47 14.41 -12.46 0.92
CA VAL A 47 14.33 -12.19 2.37
C VAL A 47 13.86 -10.74 2.64
N PRO A 48 13.02 -10.48 3.66
CA PRO A 48 12.51 -9.14 3.90
C PRO A 48 13.63 -8.11 4.02
N GLY A 49 13.55 -7.00 3.28
CA GLY A 49 14.64 -6.02 3.26
C GLY A 49 14.66 -5.03 2.10
N PHE A 50 13.84 -3.99 2.19
CA PHE A 50 14.24 -2.63 1.82
C PHE A 50 13.50 -1.61 2.70
N GLY A 51 14.09 -0.42 2.90
CA GLY A 51 13.48 0.65 3.70
C GLY A 51 13.28 0.31 5.18
N GLU A 52 12.25 0.89 5.79
CA GLU A 52 11.86 0.74 7.21
C GLU A 52 10.70 -0.26 7.40
N PHE A 53 10.47 -1.11 6.41
CA PHE A 53 9.37 -2.08 6.36
C PHE A 53 9.70 -3.39 7.09
N TRP A 54 8.67 -4.04 7.61
CA TRP A 54 8.75 -5.29 8.37
C TRP A 54 8.73 -6.53 7.46
N THR A 55 7.95 -6.50 6.38
CA THR A 55 7.68 -7.68 5.54
C THR A 55 7.88 -7.44 4.03
N ALA A 56 8.30 -6.23 3.63
CA ALA A 56 8.68 -5.86 2.27
C ALA A 56 9.72 -6.83 1.66
N PRO A 57 9.38 -7.58 0.60
CA PRO A 57 10.30 -8.55 0.01
C PRO A 57 11.48 -7.89 -0.71
N ALA A 58 12.69 -8.46 -0.61
CA ALA A 58 13.86 -7.88 -1.28
C ALA A 58 13.72 -7.87 -2.81
N GLY A 59 13.98 -6.70 -3.42
CA GLY A 59 13.88 -6.47 -4.87
C GLY A 59 12.50 -6.03 -5.35
N PHE A 60 11.47 -6.09 -4.49
CA PHE A 60 10.10 -5.69 -4.84
C PHE A 60 9.99 -4.17 -5.06
N ASP A 61 10.86 -3.37 -4.43
CA ASP A 61 11.08 -1.94 -4.70
C ASP A 61 11.24 -1.63 -6.20
N ARG A 62 11.96 -2.48 -6.93
CA ARG A 62 12.25 -2.30 -8.36
C ARG A 62 11.06 -2.66 -9.23
N LEU A 63 10.30 -3.68 -8.83
CA LEU A 63 9.06 -4.07 -9.50
C LEU A 63 8.01 -2.96 -9.38
N LEU A 64 7.84 -2.41 -8.17
CA LEU A 64 6.92 -1.31 -7.92
C LEU A 64 7.36 -0.01 -8.61
N ALA A 65 8.66 0.27 -8.66
CA ALA A 65 9.21 1.38 -9.44
C ALA A 65 8.89 1.23 -10.95
N GLU A 66 9.15 0.07 -11.57
CA GLU A 66 8.83 -0.15 -12.99
C GLU A 66 7.32 -0.07 -13.26
N CYS A 67 6.48 -0.67 -12.40
CA CYS A 67 5.02 -0.54 -12.46
C CYS A 67 4.56 0.93 -12.41
N SER A 68 5.21 1.76 -11.58
CA SER A 68 4.86 3.17 -11.40
C SER A 68 5.05 4.04 -12.64
N ARG A 69 5.76 3.54 -13.67
CA ARG A 69 5.92 4.22 -14.96
C ARG A 69 4.63 4.31 -15.77
N ARG A 70 3.55 3.65 -15.34
CA ARG A 70 2.19 3.82 -15.86
C ARG A 70 1.31 4.78 -15.03
N GLY A 71 1.73 5.11 -13.81
CA GLY A 71 0.99 5.91 -12.83
C GLY A 71 1.27 5.44 -11.41
N ALA A 72 1.02 6.30 -10.42
CA ALA A 72 1.47 6.09 -9.04
C ALA A 72 1.09 4.72 -8.42
N VAL A 73 2.05 4.19 -7.64
CA VAL A 73 2.04 2.91 -6.93
C VAL A 73 2.52 3.15 -5.50
N ALA A 74 1.79 2.68 -4.50
CA ALA A 74 2.19 2.69 -3.10
C ALA A 74 2.41 1.26 -2.59
N TYR A 75 3.38 1.10 -1.69
CA TYR A 75 3.48 -0.06 -0.81
C TYR A 75 3.17 0.38 0.62
N VAL A 76 2.35 -0.41 1.32
CA VAL A 76 1.83 -0.09 2.65
C VAL A 76 1.87 -1.30 3.58
N GLU A 77 2.28 -1.04 4.82
CA GLU A 77 2.24 -1.98 5.93
C GLU A 77 1.61 -1.31 7.16
N ALA A 78 0.77 -2.03 7.90
CA ALA A 78 0.18 -1.56 9.14
C ALA A 78 -0.12 -2.71 10.11
N GLU A 79 0.27 -2.57 11.38
CA GLU A 79 -0.14 -3.44 12.47
C GLU A 79 -0.69 -2.62 13.64
N TYR A 80 -1.87 -2.99 14.15
CA TYR A 80 -2.47 -2.36 15.33
C TYR A 80 -3.02 -3.37 16.35
N PHE A 81 -2.71 -3.12 17.62
CA PHE A 81 -3.25 -3.85 18.76
C PHE A 81 -3.76 -2.87 19.83
N GLY A 82 -5.03 -3.00 20.22
CA GLY A 82 -5.62 -2.23 21.33
C GLY A 82 -5.80 -0.72 21.10
N GLY A 83 -5.56 -0.21 19.89
CA GLY A 83 -5.56 1.22 19.58
C GLY A 83 -4.16 1.85 19.54
N THR A 84 -3.10 1.07 19.77
CA THR A 84 -1.72 1.43 19.44
C THR A 84 -1.30 0.65 18.20
N GLY A 85 -0.52 1.26 17.32
CA GLY A 85 0.00 0.60 16.13
C GLY A 85 1.07 1.43 15.42
N THR A 86 1.61 0.84 14.37
CA THR A 86 2.63 1.43 13.50
C THR A 86 2.22 1.25 12.05
N GLN A 87 2.53 2.25 11.22
CA GLN A 87 2.39 2.16 9.77
C GLN A 87 3.70 2.48 9.09
N SER A 88 3.93 1.84 7.94
CA SER A 88 5.02 2.17 7.02
C SER A 88 4.44 2.34 5.62
N ALA A 89 4.90 3.35 4.89
CA ALA A 89 4.49 3.55 3.50
C ALA A 89 5.60 4.16 2.62
N GLN A 90 5.58 3.80 1.33
CA GLN A 90 6.45 4.35 0.27
C GLN A 90 5.62 4.45 -1.01
N VAL A 91 5.86 5.50 -1.80
CA VAL A 91 5.19 5.73 -3.09
C VAL A 91 6.22 5.93 -4.19
N TRP A 92 5.98 5.27 -5.31
CA TRP A 92 6.66 5.48 -6.57
C TRP A 92 5.69 6.10 -7.58
N ASP A 93 6.18 7.03 -8.39
CA ASP A 93 5.50 7.51 -9.59
C ASP A 93 6.54 7.71 -10.69
N SER A 94 6.15 7.48 -11.96
CA SER A 94 6.98 7.71 -13.14
C SER A 94 8.33 6.94 -13.18
N GLY A 95 8.55 5.98 -12.27
CA GLY A 95 9.81 5.23 -12.09
C GLY A 95 10.65 5.64 -10.88
N GLU A 96 10.28 6.71 -10.16
CA GLU A 96 11.06 7.29 -9.06
C GLU A 96 10.30 7.21 -7.72
N THR A 97 11.01 7.16 -6.60
CA THR A 97 10.38 7.27 -5.26
C THR A 97 10.01 8.73 -5.00
N VAL A 98 8.72 9.01 -4.84
CA VAL A 98 8.19 10.37 -4.59
C VAL A 98 7.82 10.61 -3.13
N PHE A 99 7.62 9.54 -2.35
CA PHE A 99 7.36 9.60 -0.91
C PHE A 99 7.91 8.37 -0.19
N GLY A 100 8.44 8.55 1.01
CA GLY A 100 8.93 7.47 1.86
C GLY A 100 10.26 6.82 1.41
N PRO A 101 10.62 5.66 1.98
CA PRO A 101 9.90 4.95 3.04
C PRO A 101 9.76 5.83 4.29
N GLN A 102 8.57 5.84 4.89
CA GLN A 102 8.27 6.57 6.12
C GLN A 102 7.54 5.64 7.09
N HIS A 103 8.25 5.26 8.15
CA HIS A 103 7.74 4.46 9.27
C HIS A 103 7.38 5.36 10.45
N GLN A 104 6.12 5.33 10.91
CA GLN A 104 5.69 6.10 12.09
C GLN A 104 4.63 5.37 12.94
N ALA A 105 4.68 5.64 14.25
CA ALA A 105 3.53 5.50 15.13
C ALA A 105 2.59 6.72 14.99
N GLU A 106 1.31 6.56 15.31
CA GLU A 106 0.35 7.66 15.21
C GLU A 106 0.65 8.83 16.15
N GLY A 107 0.47 10.05 15.65
CA GLY A 107 0.53 11.28 16.46
C GLY A 107 1.25 12.46 15.80
N GLU A 108 2.02 12.25 14.72
CA GLU A 108 2.75 13.32 14.06
C GLU A 108 1.87 14.24 13.19
N SER A 109 2.37 15.47 12.97
CA SER A 109 1.66 16.56 12.30
C SER A 109 1.62 16.39 10.77
N GLY A 110 0.83 15.42 10.31
CA GLY A 110 0.59 15.14 8.88
C GLY A 110 -0.51 14.11 8.60
N GLY A 111 -0.95 13.36 9.62
CA GLY A 111 -1.76 12.15 9.45
C GLY A 111 -0.87 10.91 9.30
N SER A 112 -1.49 9.73 9.27
CA SER A 112 -0.75 8.46 9.23
C SER A 112 0.06 8.29 7.93
N PRO A 113 1.17 7.52 7.94
CA PRO A 113 1.95 7.23 6.73
C PRO A 113 1.14 6.72 5.54
N ILE A 114 0.13 5.86 5.75
CA ILE A 114 -0.75 5.39 4.67
C ILE A 114 -1.62 6.53 4.15
N SER A 115 -2.23 7.35 5.01
CA SER A 115 -3.05 8.48 4.56
C SER A 115 -2.22 9.58 3.89
N GLN A 116 -0.94 9.74 4.26
CA GLN A 116 0.01 10.57 3.52
C GLN A 116 0.32 9.97 2.12
N ALA A 117 0.61 8.67 2.03
CA ALA A 117 0.87 7.99 0.76
C ALA A 117 -0.33 8.03 -0.20
N LEU A 118 -1.55 7.88 0.31
CA LEU A 118 -2.78 7.97 -0.48
C LEU A 118 -2.98 9.35 -1.15
N ARG A 119 -2.52 10.45 -0.53
CA ARG A 119 -2.54 11.78 -1.17
C ARG A 119 -1.65 11.84 -2.41
N TRP A 120 -0.51 11.15 -2.42
CA TRP A 120 0.37 11.03 -3.59
C TRP A 120 -0.26 10.19 -4.72
N LEU A 121 -1.17 9.26 -4.36
CA LEU A 121 -2.02 8.54 -5.32
C LEU A 121 -3.24 9.37 -5.79
N GLY A 122 -3.36 10.62 -5.37
CA GLY A 122 -4.43 11.55 -5.77
C GLY A 122 -5.72 11.45 -4.93
N VAL A 123 -5.71 10.70 -3.83
CA VAL A 123 -6.88 10.58 -2.94
C VAL A 123 -7.21 11.90 -2.25
N VAL A 124 -8.48 12.27 -2.27
CA VAL A 124 -9.02 13.43 -1.56
C VAL A 124 -9.95 12.94 -0.45
N LYS A 125 -9.68 13.27 0.81
CA LYS A 125 -10.52 12.81 1.93
C LYS A 125 -11.98 13.30 1.88
N GLY A 126 -12.24 14.50 1.33
CA GLY A 126 -13.57 15.12 1.39
C GLY A 126 -14.09 15.21 2.83
N ASP A 127 -15.32 14.75 3.05
CA ASP A 127 -15.98 14.72 4.37
C ASP A 127 -15.55 13.54 5.28
N HIS A 128 -14.74 12.60 4.79
CA HIS A 128 -14.19 11.49 5.58
C HIS A 128 -13.21 11.96 6.67
N PHE A 129 -12.89 11.09 7.62
CA PHE A 129 -11.91 11.40 8.66
C PHE A 129 -10.54 11.74 8.04
N ASP A 130 -10.02 10.83 7.23
CA ASP A 130 -8.77 10.94 6.48
C ASP A 130 -8.85 10.17 5.15
N GLU A 131 -7.74 10.08 4.43
CA GLU A 131 -7.66 9.40 3.13
C GLU A 131 -7.86 7.88 3.25
N PHE A 132 -7.41 7.24 4.33
CA PHE A 132 -7.61 5.81 4.61
C PHE A 132 -9.10 5.44 4.72
N ASP A 133 -9.88 6.26 5.43
CA ASP A 133 -11.34 6.15 5.49
C ASP A 133 -11.97 6.41 4.11
N ALA A 134 -11.50 7.44 3.38
CA ALA A 134 -12.05 7.85 2.08
C ALA A 134 -11.84 6.86 0.92
N VAL A 135 -10.91 5.91 1.03
CA VAL A 135 -10.77 4.77 0.09
C VAL A 135 -11.37 3.47 0.64
N GLY A 136 -11.85 3.48 1.89
CA GLY A 136 -12.46 2.32 2.53
C GLY A 136 -11.48 1.20 2.89
N LEU A 137 -10.26 1.53 3.34
CA LEU A 137 -9.30 0.55 3.88
C LEU A 137 -9.73 -0.05 5.21
N GLY A 138 -10.67 0.59 5.91
CA GLY A 138 -11.28 0.05 7.15
C GLY A 138 -12.31 -1.07 6.95
N ARG A 139 -12.57 -1.53 5.71
CA ARG A 139 -13.56 -2.58 5.41
C ARG A 139 -13.18 -3.96 5.95
N HIS A 140 -11.91 -4.32 5.83
CA HIS A 140 -11.35 -5.59 6.29
C HIS A 140 -10.27 -5.29 7.34
N ARG A 141 -10.04 -6.23 8.27
CA ARG A 141 -9.09 -6.03 9.39
C ARG A 141 -7.88 -6.95 9.34
N ASP A 142 -7.89 -7.91 8.45
CA ASP A 142 -6.75 -8.74 8.11
C ASP A 142 -6.38 -8.57 6.64
N THR A 143 -5.17 -8.97 6.25
CA THR A 143 -4.74 -8.95 4.85
C THR A 143 -5.47 -10.05 4.07
N ASP A 144 -5.67 -11.22 4.68
CA ASP A 144 -6.34 -12.38 4.07
C ASP A 144 -7.81 -12.12 3.76
N ASP A 145 -8.51 -11.38 4.64
CA ASP A 145 -9.92 -11.01 4.50
C ASP A 145 -10.24 -10.31 3.17
N TRP A 146 -9.26 -9.61 2.57
CA TRP A 146 -9.43 -8.89 1.30
C TRP A 146 -9.59 -9.81 0.08
N LEU A 147 -9.07 -11.04 0.12
CA LEU A 147 -9.21 -12.01 -0.99
C LEU A 147 -10.51 -12.83 -0.92
N LEU A 148 -11.32 -12.64 0.12
CA LEU A 148 -12.54 -13.41 0.40
C LEU A 148 -13.84 -12.64 0.10
N ALA A 149 -13.74 -11.50 -0.60
CA ALA A 149 -14.79 -10.46 -0.73
C ALA A 149 -15.37 -10.32 -2.15
#